data_AF-A0A4R3NAZ7-F1
#
_entry.id   AF-A0A4R3NAZ7-F1
#
_cell.length_a   1.000
_cell.length_b   1.000
_cell.length_c   1.000
_cell.angle_alpha   90.00
_cell.angle_beta   90.00
_cell.angle_gamma   90.00
#
_symmetry.space_group_name_H-M   'P 1'
#
loop_
_entity.id
_entity.type
_entity.pdbx_description
1 polymer ?
#
loop_
_entity_poly.entity_id
_entity_poly.type
_entity_poly.pdbx_seq_one_letter_code
_entity_poly.pdbx_strand_id
1 'polypeptide(L)'
;MSAVRPGEAGATRACPHCKATILESSAVCPACRGHLRFDAAATDAAQRFVPLHVEGTLRGDDHGSFEYTMVVVIRNERGEEVGRHVAGVGAVFPGEARSFSVSVEAVPVPAGKRRRH
;
A
#
# COMPACT_ATOMS: atom_id res chain seq x y z
N MET A 1 25.41 -19.86 -8.42
CA MET A 1 24.51 -18.71 -8.68
C MET A 1 24.44 -17.91 -7.40
N SER A 2 24.92 -16.67 -7.41
CA SER A 2 24.92 -15.81 -6.22
C SER A 2 23.50 -15.36 -5.92
N ALA A 3 23.04 -15.56 -4.68
CA ALA A 3 21.77 -15.00 -4.23
C ALA A 3 21.81 -13.48 -4.39
N VAL A 4 20.87 -12.94 -5.17
CA VAL A 4 20.68 -11.50 -5.29
C VAL A 4 20.30 -10.99 -3.90
N ARG A 5 21.12 -10.08 -3.36
CA ARG A 5 20.85 -9.48 -2.05
C ARG A 5 19.54 -8.71 -2.15
N PRO A 6 18.64 -8.81 -1.15
CA PRO A 6 17.55 -7.87 -1.04
C PRO A 6 18.11 -6.44 -1.10
N GLY A 7 17.44 -5.55 -1.83
CA GLY A 7 17.76 -4.13 -1.83
C GLY A 7 17.74 -3.54 -0.42
N GLU A 8 18.22 -2.30 -0.27
CA GLU A 8 18.16 -1.59 1.01
C GLU A 8 16.71 -1.53 1.54
N ALA A 9 16.54 -1.56 2.86
CA ALA A 9 15.21 -1.48 3.46
C ALA A 9 14.50 -0.19 3.00
N GLY A 10 13.30 -0.32 2.44
CA GLY A 10 12.54 0.80 1.90
C GLY A 10 12.94 1.20 0.47
N ALA A 11 13.89 0.53 -0.18
CA ALA A 11 14.19 0.76 -1.59
C ALA A 11 12.95 0.47 -2.46
N THR A 12 12.68 1.37 -3.42
CA THR A 12 11.49 1.29 -4.28
C THR A 12 11.86 1.23 -5.76
N ARG A 13 10.99 0.60 -6.55
CA ARG A 13 11.04 0.56 -8.02
C ARG A 13 9.66 0.70 -8.64
N ALA A 14 9.58 0.98 -9.94
CA ALA A 14 8.33 0.94 -10.67
C ALA A 14 7.96 -0.50 -11.07
N CYS A 15 6.69 -0.88 -10.87
CA CYS A 15 6.16 -2.14 -11.34
C CYS A 15 6.23 -2.21 -12.89
N PRO A 16 6.75 -3.30 -13.48
CA PRO A 16 6.83 -3.41 -14.95
C PRO A 16 5.45 -3.49 -15.62
N HIS A 17 4.41 -3.95 -14.91
CA HIS A 17 3.06 -4.15 -15.46
C HIS A 17 2.20 -2.90 -15.40
N CYS A 18 2.14 -2.23 -14.24
CA CYS A 18 1.22 -1.11 -13.99
C CYS A 18 1.92 0.20 -13.64
N LYS A 19 3.26 0.22 -13.59
CA LYS A 19 4.09 1.40 -13.25
C LYS A 19 3.93 1.97 -11.84
N ALA A 20 3.08 1.39 -10.99
CA ALA A 20 3.00 1.74 -9.58
C ALA A 20 4.38 1.63 -8.89
N THR A 21 4.69 2.56 -8.01
CA THR A 21 5.87 2.48 -7.13
C THR A 21 5.66 1.39 -6.09
N ILE A 22 6.59 0.45 -6.01
CA ILE A 22 6.53 -0.72 -5.13
C ILE A 22 7.88 -0.92 -4.45
N LEU A 23 7.91 -1.68 -3.35
CA LEU A 23 9.18 -2.10 -2.74
C LEU A 23 9.97 -2.97 -3.74
N GLU A 24 11.28 -2.78 -3.81
CA GLU A 24 12.16 -3.60 -4.66
C GLU A 24 12.04 -5.09 -4.35
N SER A 25 11.86 -5.43 -3.07
CA SER A 25 11.66 -6.78 -2.55
C SER A 25 10.31 -7.41 -2.90
N SER A 26 9.38 -6.68 -3.52
CA SER A 26 8.07 -7.21 -3.88
C SER A 26 8.21 -8.32 -4.93
N ALA A 27 7.76 -9.54 -4.59
CA ALA A 27 7.60 -10.65 -5.54
C ALA A 27 6.26 -10.59 -6.29
N VAL A 28 5.26 -9.92 -5.72
CA VAL A 28 3.94 -9.66 -6.32
C VAL A 28 3.64 -8.18 -6.15
N CYS A 29 3.17 -7.51 -7.21
CA CYS A 29 2.81 -6.10 -7.12
C CYS A 29 1.52 -5.93 -6.27
N PRO A 30 1.52 -5.10 -5.22
CA PRO A 30 0.31 -4.88 -4.40
C PRO A 30 -0.82 -4.19 -5.18
N ALA A 31 -0.50 -3.40 -6.20
CA ALA A 31 -1.49 -2.69 -7.01
C ALA A 31 -2.15 -3.60 -8.06
N CYS A 32 -1.37 -4.28 -8.90
CA CYS A 32 -1.91 -5.06 -10.03
C CYS A 32 -1.94 -6.58 -9.80
N ARG A 33 -1.46 -7.07 -8.65
CA ARG A 33 -1.37 -8.49 -8.28
C ARG A 33 -0.56 -9.37 -9.24
N GLY A 34 0.17 -8.78 -10.18
CA GLY A 34 1.03 -9.51 -11.11
C GLY A 34 2.31 -10.01 -10.43
N HIS A 35 2.68 -11.26 -10.71
CA HIS A 35 3.94 -11.85 -10.26
C HIS A 35 5.13 -11.20 -10.96
N LEU A 36 6.12 -10.79 -10.17
CA LEU A 36 7.29 -10.04 -10.64
C LEU A 36 8.46 -11.02 -10.81
N ARG A 37 9.03 -11.10 -12.01
CA ARG A 37 10.10 -12.05 -12.37
C ARG A 37 11.50 -11.63 -11.88
N PHE A 38 11.61 -11.11 -10.67
CA PHE A 38 12.88 -10.63 -10.14
C PHE A 38 13.41 -11.61 -9.10
N ASP A 39 14.73 -11.85 -9.10
CA ASP A 39 15.49 -12.60 -8.09
C ASP A 39 15.46 -11.91 -6.70
N ALA A 40 14.40 -11.16 -6.39
CA ALA A 40 14.14 -10.74 -5.03
C ALA A 40 14.10 -12.03 -4.20
N ALA A 41 14.96 -12.12 -3.18
CA ALA A 41 14.81 -13.14 -2.16
C ALA A 41 13.35 -13.05 -1.72
N ALA A 42 12.56 -14.06 -2.05
CA ALA A 42 11.13 -14.02 -1.82
C ALA A 42 10.95 -13.79 -0.33
N THR A 43 10.59 -12.58 0.06
CA THR A 43 10.20 -12.32 1.45
C THR A 43 9.05 -13.25 1.70
N ASP A 44 9.26 -14.21 2.59
CA ASP A 44 8.34 -15.31 2.80
C ASP A 44 6.96 -14.70 3.08
N ALA A 45 5.97 -15.09 2.28
CA ALA A 45 4.60 -14.63 2.49
C ALA A 45 4.14 -14.92 3.93
N ALA A 46 4.72 -15.95 4.57
CA ALA A 46 4.50 -16.30 5.97
C ALA A 46 5.00 -15.24 6.98
N GLN A 47 5.92 -14.35 6.59
CA GLN A 47 6.42 -13.27 7.46
C GLN A 47 5.66 -11.95 7.29
N ARG A 48 4.72 -11.88 6.34
CA ARG A 48 3.92 -10.67 6.13
C ARG A 48 2.87 -10.52 7.23
N PHE A 49 2.71 -9.32 7.75
CA PHE A 49 1.67 -8.97 8.72
C PHE A 49 1.00 -7.65 8.35
N VAL A 50 -0.18 -7.39 8.93
CA VAL A 50 -1.01 -6.23 8.63
C VAL A 50 -1.15 -5.36 9.89
N PRO A 51 -0.20 -4.44 10.15
CA PRO A 51 -0.24 -3.61 11.36
C PRO A 51 -1.44 -2.64 11.44
N LEU A 52 -2.04 -2.28 10.30
CA LEU A 52 -3.20 -1.38 10.26
C LEU A 52 -4.19 -1.89 9.22
N HIS A 53 -5.44 -2.04 9.64
CA HIS A 53 -6.55 -2.38 8.78
C HIS A 53 -7.80 -1.61 9.20
N VAL A 54 -8.41 -0.89 8.25
CA VAL A 54 -9.63 -0.13 8.46
C VAL A 54 -10.60 -0.47 7.35
N GLU A 55 -11.81 -0.86 7.71
CA GLU A 55 -12.89 -1.11 6.78
C GLU A 55 -14.11 -0.28 7.13
N GLY A 56 -14.83 0.18 6.10
CA GLY A 56 -16.03 0.97 6.27
C GLY A 56 -16.90 0.95 5.03
N THR A 57 -18.19 1.21 5.20
CA THR A 57 -19.16 1.27 4.12
C THR A 57 -19.92 2.57 4.20
N LEU A 58 -19.92 3.32 3.10
CA LEU A 58 -20.84 4.43 2.90
C LEU A 58 -22.14 3.87 2.31
N ARG A 59 -23.28 4.33 2.82
CA ARG A 59 -24.59 4.00 2.27
C ARG A 59 -25.27 5.28 1.84
N GLY A 60 -25.80 5.29 0.63
CA GLY A 60 -26.72 6.33 0.18
C GLY A 60 -28.00 6.18 1.00
N ASP A 61 -28.30 7.19 1.81
CA ASP A 61 -29.54 7.26 2.57
C ASP A 61 -30.58 8.12 1.85
N ASP A 62 -31.73 8.29 2.49
CA ASP A 62 -32.84 9.05 1.94
C ASP A 62 -32.54 10.57 1.88
N HIS A 63 -31.38 11.03 2.40
CA HIS A 63 -30.97 12.43 2.33
C HIS A 63 -30.39 12.82 0.96
N GLY A 64 -30.22 11.87 0.04
CA GLY A 64 -29.86 12.11 -1.35
C GLY A 64 -28.44 11.67 -1.71
N SER A 65 -28.08 11.89 -2.98
CA SER A 65 -26.75 11.50 -3.50
C SER A 65 -25.64 12.37 -2.91
N PHE A 66 -24.47 11.77 -2.65
CA PHE A 66 -23.28 12.49 -2.22
C PHE A 66 -22.02 12.03 -2.95
N GLU A 67 -21.05 12.94 -3.06
CA GLU A 67 -19.72 12.65 -3.58
C GLU A 67 -18.76 12.31 -2.44
N TYR A 68 -17.77 11.45 -2.72
CA TYR A 68 -16.72 11.09 -1.78
C TYR A 68 -15.34 11.25 -2.41
N THR A 69 -14.38 11.60 -1.58
CA THR A 69 -12.94 11.55 -1.89
C THR A 69 -12.25 10.77 -0.79
N MET A 70 -11.56 9.69 -1.18
CA MET A 70 -10.75 8.86 -0.31
C MET A 70 -9.28 9.28 -0.43
N VAL A 71 -8.69 9.73 0.67
CA VAL A 71 -7.30 10.20 0.73
C VAL A 71 -6.55 9.42 1.80
N VAL A 72 -5.35 8.94 1.44
CA VAL A 72 -4.38 8.39 2.40
C VAL A 72 -3.32 9.44 2.68
N VAL A 73 -3.12 9.74 3.97
CA VAL A 73 -2.09 10.66 4.44
C VAL A 73 -1.12 9.90 5.33
N ILE A 74 0.17 10.00 5.04
CA ILE A 74 1.24 9.38 5.82
C ILE A 74 1.93 10.51 6.60
N ARG A 75 2.07 10.32 7.91
CA ARG A 75 2.76 11.25 8.81
C ARG A 75 3.95 10.58 9.49
N ASN A 76 5.01 11.35 9.74
CA ASN A 76 6.14 10.89 10.54
C ASN A 76 5.87 11.00 12.05
N GLU A 77 6.86 10.67 12.88
CA GLU A 77 6.75 10.67 14.34
C GLU A 77 6.54 12.08 14.94
N ARG A 78 6.85 13.13 14.17
CA ARG A 78 6.59 14.53 14.56
C ARG A 78 5.20 15.00 14.16
N GLY A 79 4.41 14.15 13.49
CA GLY A 79 3.10 14.50 12.95
C GLY A 79 3.16 15.27 11.62
N GLU A 80 4.34 15.43 11.03
CA GLU A 80 4.50 16.12 9.74
C GLU A 80 4.03 15.21 8.60
N GLU A 81 3.32 15.77 7.62
CA GLU A 81 2.88 15.04 6.42
C GLU A 81 4.07 14.72 5.51
N VAL A 82 4.30 13.43 5.28
CA VAL A 82 5.37 12.92 4.40
C VAL A 82 4.83 12.31 3.10
N GLY A 83 3.51 12.17 2.99
CA GLY A 83 2.86 11.69 1.77
C GLY A 83 1.36 11.90 1.81
N ARG A 84 0.77 12.19 0.64
CA ARG A 84 -0.66 12.32 0.42
C ARG A 84 -1.04 11.75 -0.93
N HIS A 85 -2.01 10.85 -0.92
CA HIS A 85 -2.48 10.17 -2.11
C HIS A 85 -4.00 10.10 -2.16
N VAL A 86 -4.59 10.53 -3.27
CA VAL A 86 -5.99 10.26 -3.57
C VAL A 86 -6.09 8.81 -4.02
N ALA A 87 -6.78 7.98 -3.24
CA ALA A 87 -6.96 6.55 -3.51
C ALA A 87 -8.20 6.28 -4.38
N GLY A 88 -9.21 7.14 -4.29
CA GLY A 88 -10.42 7.04 -5.10
C GLY A 88 -11.35 8.23 -4.88
N VAL A 89 -12.12 8.56 -5.91
CA VAL A 89 -13.21 9.56 -5.85
C VAL A 89 -14.43 8.98 -6.54
N GLY A 90 -15.62 9.45 -6.15
CA GLY A 90 -16.85 9.01 -6.80
C GLY A 90 -18.08 9.56 -6.11
N ALA A 91 -19.22 8.95 -6.42
CA ALA A 91 -20.49 9.27 -5.77
C ALA A 91 -21.18 8.00 -5.26
N VAL A 92 -22.11 8.20 -4.33
CA VAL A 92 -23.05 7.20 -3.84
C VAL A 92 -24.46 7.78 -4.03
N PHE A 93 -25.31 7.04 -4.73
CA PHE A 93 -26.71 7.40 -4.96
C PHE A 93 -27.63 6.71 -3.95
N PRO A 94 -28.89 7.18 -3.77
CA PRO A 94 -29.85 6.51 -2.90
C PRO A 94 -30.01 5.03 -3.22
N GLY A 95 -29.98 4.18 -2.19
CA GLY A 95 -30.03 2.73 -2.34
C GLY A 95 -28.71 2.07 -2.75
N GLU A 96 -27.66 2.83 -3.05
CA GLU A 96 -26.32 2.29 -3.28
C GLU A 96 -25.51 2.20 -1.98
N ALA A 97 -24.50 1.32 -2.00
CA ALA A 97 -23.47 1.28 -0.99
C ALA A 97 -22.10 1.19 -1.64
N ARG A 98 -21.09 1.76 -0.96
CA ARG A 98 -19.69 1.67 -1.36
C ARG A 98 -18.86 1.25 -0.16
N SER A 99 -18.17 0.13 -0.28
CA SER A 99 -17.25 -0.35 0.76
C SER A 99 -15.82 0.03 0.43
N PHE A 100 -15.08 0.37 1.48
CA PHE A 100 -13.69 0.80 1.44
C PHE A 100 -12.90 -0.06 2.41
N SER A 101 -11.72 -0.48 1.99
CA SER A 101 -10.80 -1.25 2.81
C SER A 101 -9.40 -0.67 2.62
N VAL A 102 -8.76 -0.28 3.72
CA VAL A 102 -7.39 0.21 3.76
C VAL A 102 -6.59 -0.76 4.59
N SER A 103 -5.49 -1.27 4.03
CA SER A 103 -4.52 -2.09 4.73
C SER A 103 -3.12 -1.52 4.57
N VAL A 104 -2.35 -1.56 5.65
CA VAL A 104 -0.89 -1.39 5.60
C VAL A 104 -0.30 -2.76 5.83
N GLU A 105 0.40 -3.30 4.83
CA GLU A 105 1.12 -4.56 4.93
C GLU A 105 2.59 -4.28 5.21
N ALA A 106 3.19 -5.08 6.10
CA ALA A 106 4.58 -4.97 6.48
C ALA A 106 5.26 -6.34 6.47
N VAL A 107 6.57 -6.34 6.23
CA VAL A 107 7.42 -7.52 6.36
C VAL A 107 8.63 -7.15 7.22
N PRO A 108 9.02 -7.96 8.21
CA PRO A 108 10.23 -7.70 8.99
C PRO A 108 11.45 -7.64 8.07
N VAL A 109 12.25 -6.59 8.24
CA VAL A 109 13.58 -6.50 7.64
C VAL A 109 14.62 -6.66 8.75
N PRO A 110 15.71 -7.42 8.54
CA PRO A 110 16.80 -7.49 9.50
C PRO A 110 17.29 -6.07 9.83
N ALA A 111 17.70 -5.83 11.08
CA ALA A 111 18.18 -4.52 11.50
C ALA A 111 19.41 -4.10 10.67
N GLY A 112 19.19 -3.29 9.64
CA GLY A 112 20.24 -2.56 8.95
C GLY A 112 20.75 -1.43 9.83
N LYS A 113 22.04 -1.10 9.75
CA LYS A 113 22.58 0.09 10.42
C LYS A 113 21.80 1.32 9.92
N ARG A 114 20.96 1.93 10.76
CA ARG A 114 20.29 3.22 10.46
C ARG A 114 21.36 4.20 9.99
N ARG A 115 21.35 4.59 8.71
CA ARG A 115 22.07 5.79 8.29
C ARG A 115 21.36 6.98 8.90
N ARG A 116 22.06 7.70 9.78
CA ARG A 116 21.67 9.05 10.19
C ARG A 116 21.78 9.92 8.94
N HIS A 117 20.63 10.37 8.43
CA HIS A 117 20.58 11.52 7.52
C HIS A 117 20.64 12.80 8.35
#